data_AF-A0A7J4DGI2-F1
#
_entry.id   AF-A0A7J4DGI2-F1
#
_cell.length_a   1.000
_cell.length_b   1.000
_cell.length_c   1.000
_cell.angle_alpha   90.00
_cell.angle_beta   90.00
_cell.angle_gamma   90.00
#
_symmetry.space_group_name_H-M   'P 1'
#
loop_
_entity.id
_entity.type
_entity.pdbx_description
1 polymer ?
#
loop_
_entity_poly.entity_id
_entity_poly.type
_entity_poly.pdbx_seq_one_letter_code
_entity_poly.pdbx_strand_id
1 'polypeptide(L)'
;VFADNAKYDMGSSGEYTQGAGGGAILIRHNPRLLEIPDIWGVSTMPVHDFFKPRREIDTRTIVENVLDLARESGETVKEGLAERILKYLPRSSKKNDVMFENSKLQIHKDTPVFDGQYSNRCYSEAVKQAFINFRAKAIREGRYDPETDEILTNQWSRIIVHLPYAFQGKRMFPDVFRHDRRHLPIWEAIVSKIGPEPFPDDFPDTPDGIEEFEKANDSYRRLISKTDEFKQFVDERIEKTTRASSLIGNQYTGSIFLALMSTMESDYIENVEMAGEKVGLCGYGSGAKAKVFEGVVQSQWREIVSRFHLFERLSTRHPINKTVYEALHRGSRKRSVVKPSEEFALVGIGGEGQLEGQREYRWVE
;
A
#
# COMPACT_ATOMS: atom_id res chain seq x y z
N VAL A 1 -16.46 -4.80 0.08
CA VAL A 1 -15.49 -5.89 -0.13
C VAL A 1 -14.21 -5.27 -0.66
N PHE A 2 -13.06 -5.77 -0.24
CA PHE A 2 -11.76 -5.45 -0.79
C PHE A 2 -11.06 -6.78 -1.13
N ALA A 3 -10.27 -6.80 -2.20
CA ALA A 3 -9.51 -7.97 -2.61
C ALA A 3 -8.36 -7.53 -3.52
N ASP A 4 -7.14 -7.85 -3.12
CA ASP A 4 -5.95 -7.45 -3.85
C ASP A 4 -4.85 -8.51 -3.75
N ASN A 5 -4.04 -8.56 -4.81
CA ASN A 5 -2.78 -9.28 -4.86
C ASN A 5 -1.68 -8.27 -5.22
N ALA A 6 -0.98 -7.79 -4.20
CA ALA A 6 0.12 -6.85 -4.36
C ALA A 6 1.37 -7.60 -4.83
N LYS A 7 1.63 -7.52 -6.13
CA LYS A 7 2.74 -8.18 -6.81
C LYS A 7 3.72 -7.16 -7.39
N TYR A 8 5.01 -7.39 -7.16
CA TYR A 8 6.11 -6.57 -7.65
C TYR A 8 7.07 -7.44 -8.46
N ASP A 9 7.92 -6.81 -9.28
CA ASP A 9 8.91 -7.55 -10.05
C ASP A 9 9.96 -8.19 -9.14
N MET A 10 10.40 -9.41 -9.47
CA MET A 10 11.50 -10.08 -8.75
C MET A 10 12.77 -9.23 -8.80
N GLY A 11 13.48 -9.14 -7.68
CA GLY A 11 14.66 -8.31 -7.50
C GLY A 11 14.37 -6.81 -7.37
N SER A 12 13.12 -6.36 -7.52
CA SER A 12 12.78 -4.95 -7.35
C SER A 12 12.79 -4.53 -5.88
N SER A 13 12.97 -3.24 -5.63
CA SER A 13 12.89 -2.66 -4.29
C SER A 13 11.51 -2.79 -3.62
N GLY A 14 10.49 -3.24 -4.33
CA GLY A 14 9.14 -3.53 -3.81
C GLY A 14 8.86 -5.02 -3.62
N GLU A 15 9.75 -5.93 -4.01
CA GLU A 15 9.49 -7.37 -3.94
C GLU A 15 9.18 -7.83 -2.51
N TYR A 16 9.93 -7.32 -1.52
CA TYR A 16 9.74 -7.71 -0.12
C TYR A 16 8.49 -7.09 0.54
N THR A 17 7.80 -6.17 -0.14
CA THR A 17 6.58 -5.52 0.36
C THR A 17 5.29 -6.17 -0.17
N GLN A 18 5.43 -7.19 -1.03
CA GLN A 18 4.30 -7.95 -1.58
C GLN A 18 3.40 -8.54 -0.49
N GLY A 19 2.14 -8.79 -0.87
CA GLY A 19 1.16 -9.41 -0.01
C GLY A 19 -0.15 -9.64 -0.78
N ALA A 20 -1.07 -10.36 -0.17
CA ALA A 20 -2.37 -10.60 -0.76
C ALA A 20 -3.43 -10.75 0.33
N GLY A 21 -4.67 -10.47 -0.03
CA GLY A 21 -5.81 -10.78 0.81
C GLY A 21 -7.09 -10.17 0.30
N GLY A 22 -8.18 -10.56 0.95
CA GLY A 22 -9.49 -10.01 0.70
C GLY A 22 -10.35 -10.10 1.96
N GLY A 23 -11.41 -9.30 1.97
CA GLY A 23 -12.31 -9.20 3.10
C GLY A 23 -13.58 -8.44 2.78
N ALA A 24 -14.53 -8.54 3.70
CA ALA A 24 -15.82 -7.87 3.61
C ALA A 24 -16.07 -7.07 4.89
N ILE A 25 -16.73 -5.93 4.72
CA ILE A 25 -17.13 -5.04 5.81
C ILE A 25 -18.64 -4.90 5.70
N LEU A 26 -19.35 -5.21 6.77
CA LEU A 26 -20.79 -4.98 6.86
C LEU A 26 -21.04 -3.56 7.38
N ILE A 27 -21.64 -2.72 6.54
CA ILE A 27 -22.08 -1.37 6.92
C ILE A 27 -23.52 -1.46 7.41
N ARG A 28 -23.81 -0.85 8.57
CA ARG A 28 -25.15 -0.82 9.18
C ARG A 28 -25.33 0.42 10.05
N HIS A 29 -26.58 0.87 10.21
CA HIS A 29 -26.92 2.07 10.99
C HIS A 29 -26.48 2.02 12.47
N ASN A 30 -26.57 0.86 13.12
CA ASN A 30 -26.15 0.67 14.51
C ASN A 30 -24.89 -0.21 14.53
N PRO A 31 -23.70 0.31 14.17
CA PRO A 31 -22.49 -0.49 14.07
C PRO A 31 -22.12 -1.09 15.43
N ARG A 32 -21.47 -2.26 15.40
CA ARG A 32 -21.04 -2.97 16.61
C ARG A 32 -19.54 -2.89 16.88
N LEU A 33 -18.77 -2.42 15.90
CA LEU A 33 -17.32 -2.31 15.98
C LEU A 33 -16.89 -0.85 16.02
N LEU A 34 -17.21 -0.11 14.95
CA LEU A 34 -16.74 1.25 14.74
C LEU A 34 -17.83 2.08 14.08
N GLU A 35 -18.13 3.23 14.66
CA GLU A 35 -18.91 4.29 14.03
C GLU A 35 -17.95 5.30 13.39
N ILE A 36 -18.32 5.84 12.22
CA ILE A 36 -17.49 6.82 11.52
C ILE A 36 -18.31 8.11 11.41
N PRO A 37 -17.96 9.16 12.19
CA PRO A 37 -18.56 10.48 12.03
C PRO A 37 -18.30 11.07 10.63
N ASP A 38 -19.15 11.98 10.16
CA ASP A 38 -19.03 12.58 8.82
C ASP A 38 -18.00 13.73 8.75
N ILE A 39 -16.86 13.56 9.42
CA ILE A 39 -15.74 14.51 9.42
C ILE A 39 -14.57 13.87 8.70
N TRP A 40 -14.31 14.36 7.48
CA TRP A 40 -13.30 13.81 6.59
C TRP A 40 -12.37 14.92 6.12
N GLY A 41 -11.08 14.67 6.30
CA GLY A 41 -10.02 15.38 5.59
C GLY A 41 -9.65 14.64 4.31
N VAL A 42 -9.55 15.37 3.20
CA VAL A 42 -9.22 14.81 1.89
C VAL A 42 -8.08 15.58 1.25
N SER A 43 -7.15 14.86 0.64
CA SER A 43 -6.09 15.43 -0.21
C SER A 43 -5.97 14.66 -1.50
N THR A 44 -5.74 15.37 -2.61
CA THR A 44 -5.48 14.81 -3.94
C THR A 44 -4.39 15.60 -4.62
N MET A 45 -3.43 14.92 -5.24
CA MET A 45 -2.33 15.51 -6.00
C MET A 45 -2.14 14.73 -7.30
N PRO A 46 -1.92 15.38 -8.47
CA PRO A 46 -1.71 14.67 -9.73
C PRO A 46 -0.24 14.24 -9.86
N VAL A 47 0.12 13.09 -9.28
CA VAL A 47 1.50 12.60 -9.23
C VAL A 47 1.62 11.18 -9.79
N HIS A 48 2.79 10.83 -10.32
CA HIS A 48 3.07 9.53 -10.91
C HIS A 48 4.02 8.71 -10.04
N ASP A 49 3.73 8.61 -8.74
CA ASP A 49 4.57 7.91 -7.77
C ASP A 49 4.56 6.39 -7.95
N PHE A 50 3.37 5.84 -8.21
CA PHE A 50 3.13 4.43 -8.48
C PHE A 50 1.91 4.26 -9.37
N PHE A 51 2.06 3.51 -10.46
CA PHE A 51 0.96 3.27 -11.41
C PHE A 51 1.17 1.97 -12.21
N LYS A 52 0.08 1.46 -12.81
CA LYS A 52 0.09 0.28 -13.68
C LYS A 52 -0.30 0.68 -15.10
N PRO A 53 0.64 1.18 -15.92
CA PRO A 53 0.32 1.64 -17.26
C PRO A 53 -0.01 0.44 -18.16
N ARG A 54 -0.81 0.68 -19.20
CA ARG A 54 -0.86 -0.24 -20.35
C ARG A 54 0.49 -0.16 -21.05
N ARG A 55 1.18 -1.29 -21.13
CA ARG A 55 2.50 -1.34 -21.78
C ARG A 55 2.28 -1.67 -23.25
N GLU A 56 3.06 -1.04 -24.12
CA GLU A 56 3.07 -1.34 -25.54
C GLU A 56 4.43 -1.89 -25.91
N ILE A 57 4.46 -2.98 -26.67
CA ILE A 57 5.69 -3.51 -27.27
C ILE A 57 5.49 -3.50 -28.78
N ASP A 58 6.40 -2.86 -29.51
CA ASP A 58 6.39 -2.90 -30.96
C ASP A 58 6.66 -4.33 -31.44
N THR A 59 5.91 -4.77 -32.45
CA THR A 59 6.07 -6.09 -33.06
C THR A 59 7.49 -6.32 -33.57
N ARG A 60 8.16 -5.24 -34.01
CA ARG A 60 9.58 -5.24 -34.36
C ARG A 60 10.46 -5.71 -33.20
N THR A 61 10.29 -5.11 -32.01
CA THR A 61 11.07 -5.45 -30.82
C THR A 61 10.88 -6.92 -30.42
N ILE A 62 9.66 -7.47 -30.58
CA ILE A 62 9.41 -8.89 -30.33
C ILE A 62 10.25 -9.76 -31.28
N VAL A 63 10.22 -9.47 -32.58
CA VAL A 63 10.98 -10.22 -33.60
C VAL A 63 12.49 -10.10 -33.35
N GLU A 64 12.99 -8.90 -33.07
CA GLU A 64 14.41 -8.65 -32.80
C GLU A 64 14.88 -9.42 -31.56
N ASN A 65 14.14 -9.36 -30.45
CA ASN A 65 14.47 -10.10 -29.22
C ASN A 65 14.53 -11.63 -29.43
N VAL A 66 13.62 -12.19 -30.23
CA VAL A 66 13.64 -13.64 -30.55
C VAL A 66 14.86 -14.00 -31.39
N LEU A 67 15.24 -13.14 -32.33
CA LEU A 67 16.44 -13.35 -33.15
C LEU A 67 17.73 -13.19 -32.34
N ASP A 68 17.77 -12.27 -31.39
CA ASP A 68 18.89 -12.12 -30.46
C ASP A 68 19.05 -13.36 -29.57
N LEU A 69 17.95 -13.88 -29.02
CA LEU A 69 17.95 -15.15 -28.28
C LEU A 69 18.45 -16.32 -29.13
N ALA A 70 18.09 -16.38 -30.41
CA ALA A 70 18.60 -17.40 -31.33
C ALA A 70 20.12 -17.28 -31.52
N ARG A 71 20.65 -16.05 -31.66
CA ARG A 71 22.10 -15.81 -31.73
C ARG A 71 22.80 -16.25 -30.44
N GLU A 72 22.22 -15.94 -29.29
CA GLU A 72 22.74 -16.36 -27.98
C GLU A 72 22.76 -17.88 -27.82
N SER A 73 21.81 -18.60 -28.42
CA SER A 73 21.82 -20.07 -28.46
C SER A 73 22.79 -20.66 -29.49
N GLY A 74 23.54 -19.83 -30.22
CA GLY A 74 24.51 -20.26 -31.23
C GLY A 74 23.95 -20.41 -32.64
N GLU A 75 22.71 -20.01 -32.90
CA GLU A 75 22.12 -20.06 -34.23
C GLU A 75 22.65 -18.94 -35.13
N THR A 76 22.92 -19.27 -36.39
CA THR A 76 23.36 -18.27 -37.37
C THR A 76 22.17 -17.51 -37.95
N VAL A 77 21.91 -16.31 -37.43
CA VAL A 77 20.85 -15.43 -37.93
C VAL A 77 21.37 -14.54 -39.05
N LYS A 78 20.79 -14.66 -40.26
CA LYS A 78 21.14 -13.82 -41.41
C LYS A 78 20.88 -12.33 -41.12
N GLU A 79 21.78 -11.46 -41.60
CA GLU A 79 21.58 -10.01 -41.55
C GLU A 79 20.28 -9.59 -42.26
N GLY A 80 19.60 -8.58 -41.71
CA GLY A 80 18.31 -8.10 -42.23
C GLY A 80 17.15 -9.11 -42.16
N LEU A 81 17.26 -10.17 -41.36
CA LEU A 81 16.16 -11.15 -41.22
C LEU A 81 14.93 -10.53 -40.53
N ALA A 82 15.12 -9.67 -39.53
CA ALA A 82 14.02 -8.97 -38.85
C ALA A 82 13.17 -8.15 -39.83
N GLU A 83 13.80 -7.33 -40.68
CA GLU A 83 13.13 -6.52 -41.69
C GLU A 83 12.33 -7.39 -42.68
N ARG A 84 12.90 -8.51 -43.10
CA ARG A 84 12.24 -9.44 -44.03
C ARG A 84 11.01 -10.09 -43.38
N ILE A 85 11.12 -10.51 -42.12
CA ILE A 85 9.98 -11.05 -41.35
C ILE A 85 8.88 -10.00 -41.24
N LEU A 86 9.22 -8.79 -40.78
CA LEU A 86 8.25 -7.71 -40.60
C LEU A 86 7.56 -7.30 -41.91
N LYS A 87 8.30 -7.28 -43.03
CA LYS A 87 7.74 -6.99 -44.37
C LYS A 87 6.81 -8.10 -44.86
N TYR A 88 7.08 -9.35 -44.49
CA TYR A 88 6.26 -10.50 -44.90
C TYR A 88 5.05 -10.73 -43.99
N LEU A 89 5.13 -10.33 -42.71
CA LEU A 89 4.13 -10.57 -41.67
C LEU A 89 2.67 -10.25 -42.10
N PRO A 90 2.38 -9.12 -42.79
CA PRO A 90 1.00 -8.80 -43.22
C PRO A 90 0.42 -9.77 -44.26
N ARG A 91 1.28 -10.56 -44.94
CA ARG A 91 0.90 -11.57 -45.94
C ARG A 91 1.04 -13.00 -45.42
N SER A 92 1.54 -13.16 -44.19
CA SER A 92 1.76 -14.46 -43.59
C SER A 92 0.45 -15.08 -43.10
N SER A 93 0.49 -16.38 -42.80
CA SER A 93 -0.58 -17.07 -42.07
C SER A 93 -0.80 -16.53 -40.64
N LYS A 94 0.12 -15.70 -40.14
CA LYS A 94 0.12 -15.12 -38.80
C LYS A 94 -0.38 -13.68 -38.73
N LYS A 95 -0.81 -13.08 -39.85
CA LYS A 95 -1.26 -11.67 -39.91
C LYS A 95 -2.43 -11.32 -38.97
N ASN A 96 -3.24 -12.31 -38.61
CA ASN A 96 -4.40 -12.15 -37.71
C ASN A 96 -4.17 -12.84 -36.35
N ASP A 97 -2.94 -13.29 -36.08
CA ASP A 97 -2.59 -13.82 -34.77
C ASP A 97 -2.54 -12.67 -33.76
N VAL A 98 -3.01 -12.87 -32.54
CA VAL A 98 -3.11 -11.83 -31.50
C VAL A 98 -1.76 -11.12 -31.27
N MET A 99 -0.64 -11.81 -31.47
CA MET A 99 0.69 -11.18 -31.33
C MET A 99 1.03 -10.18 -32.45
N PHE A 100 0.41 -10.29 -33.61
CA PHE A 100 0.85 -9.67 -34.87
C PHE A 100 -0.23 -8.90 -35.63
N GLU A 101 -1.49 -9.01 -35.21
CA GLU A 101 -2.63 -8.29 -35.83
C GLU A 101 -2.49 -6.77 -35.77
N ASN A 102 -1.73 -6.25 -34.81
CA ASN A 102 -1.43 -4.84 -34.64
C ASN A 102 0.09 -4.59 -34.73
N SER A 103 0.49 -3.36 -35.08
CA SER A 103 1.91 -2.95 -35.07
C SER A 103 2.53 -2.92 -33.66
N LYS A 104 1.66 -2.84 -32.65
CA LYS A 104 1.99 -2.83 -31.23
C LYS A 104 1.13 -3.83 -30.48
N LEU A 105 1.77 -4.62 -29.63
CA LEU A 105 1.10 -5.50 -28.69
C LEU A 105 0.86 -4.76 -27.37
N GLN A 106 -0.40 -4.67 -26.95
CA GLN A 106 -0.75 -4.13 -25.63
C GLN A 106 -0.65 -5.22 -24.56
N ILE A 107 0.16 -4.97 -23.54
CA ILE A 107 0.42 -5.92 -22.45
C ILE A 107 -0.06 -5.31 -21.14
N HIS A 108 -0.90 -6.08 -20.44
CA HIS A 108 -1.21 -5.83 -19.04
C HIS A 108 -0.22 -6.62 -18.17
N LYS A 109 0.51 -5.90 -17.32
CA LYS A 109 1.40 -6.51 -16.33
C LYS A 109 0.87 -6.21 -14.93
N ASP A 110 0.81 -7.24 -14.09
CA ASP A 110 0.37 -7.09 -12.69
C ASP A 110 1.30 -6.19 -11.87
N THR A 111 2.58 -6.11 -12.27
CA THR A 111 3.60 -5.34 -11.54
C THR A 111 3.59 -3.85 -11.93
N PRO A 112 3.69 -2.96 -10.94
CA PRO A 112 3.63 -1.51 -11.14
C PRO A 112 4.95 -0.93 -11.66
N VAL A 113 4.86 0.28 -12.19
CA VAL A 113 5.99 1.21 -12.33
C VAL A 113 5.94 2.13 -11.10
N PHE A 114 7.06 2.28 -10.40
CA PHE A 114 7.11 3.09 -9.18
C PHE A 114 8.52 3.61 -8.89
N ASP A 115 8.57 4.74 -8.20
CA ASP A 115 9.76 5.23 -7.49
C ASP A 115 9.47 5.16 -5.99
N GLY A 116 10.19 4.30 -5.27
CA GLY A 116 9.96 4.06 -3.86
C GLY A 116 10.22 5.28 -2.97
N GLN A 117 11.23 6.09 -3.26
CA GLN A 117 11.53 7.29 -2.47
C GLN A 117 10.50 8.37 -2.74
N TYR A 118 10.15 8.58 -4.02
CA TYR A 118 9.10 9.53 -4.39
C TYR A 118 7.73 9.11 -3.85
N SER A 119 7.37 7.83 -3.89
CA SER A 119 6.13 7.29 -3.30
C SER A 119 6.03 7.54 -1.80
N ASN A 120 7.12 7.37 -1.05
CA ASN A 120 7.12 7.68 0.38
C ASN A 120 6.87 9.18 0.64
N ARG A 121 7.45 10.07 -0.19
CA ARG A 121 7.22 11.52 -0.07
C ARG A 121 5.77 11.90 -0.40
N CYS A 122 5.23 11.40 -1.50
CA CYS A 122 3.83 11.61 -1.90
C CYS A 122 2.86 11.11 -0.82
N TYR A 123 3.16 9.97 -0.19
CA TYR A 123 2.41 9.46 0.96
C TYR A 123 2.39 10.47 2.11
N SER A 124 3.57 10.84 2.63
CA SER A 124 3.67 11.75 3.79
C SER A 124 2.97 13.07 3.53
N GLU A 125 3.17 13.65 2.35
CA GLU A 125 2.56 14.93 1.99
C GLU A 125 1.04 14.82 1.88
N ALA A 126 0.53 13.77 1.20
CA ALA A 126 -0.90 13.58 1.04
C ALA A 126 -1.60 13.38 2.38
N VAL A 127 -1.03 12.57 3.27
CA VAL A 127 -1.58 12.33 4.62
C VAL A 127 -1.52 13.60 5.47
N LYS A 128 -0.40 14.35 5.43
CA LYS A 128 -0.28 15.64 6.13
C LYS A 128 -1.36 16.62 5.68
N GLN A 129 -1.54 16.80 4.36
CA GLN A 129 -2.57 17.69 3.82
C GLN A 129 -3.99 17.23 4.16
N ALA A 130 -4.25 15.92 4.11
CA ALA A 130 -5.53 15.37 4.53
C ALA A 130 -5.79 15.60 6.04
N PHE A 131 -4.76 15.48 6.89
CA PHE A 131 -4.87 15.77 8.32
C PHE A 131 -5.17 17.27 8.57
N ILE A 132 -4.49 18.18 7.87
CA ILE A 132 -4.77 19.63 7.93
C ILE A 132 -6.24 19.90 7.56
N ASN A 133 -6.72 19.27 6.48
CA ASN A 133 -8.10 19.41 6.03
C ASN A 133 -9.10 18.85 7.05
N PHE A 134 -8.79 17.70 7.67
CA PHE A 134 -9.58 17.12 8.75
C PHE A 134 -9.66 18.06 9.95
N ARG A 135 -8.53 18.58 10.44
CA ARG A 135 -8.47 19.54 11.56
C ARG A 135 -9.30 20.78 11.26
N ALA A 136 -9.15 21.38 10.08
CA ALA A 136 -9.92 22.54 9.68
C ALA A 136 -11.43 22.26 9.63
N LYS A 137 -11.84 21.08 9.14
CA LYS A 137 -13.25 20.66 9.14
C LYS A 137 -13.77 20.43 10.56
N ALA A 138 -13.00 19.75 11.41
CA ALA A 138 -13.35 19.50 12.80
C ALA A 138 -13.58 20.79 13.59
N ILE A 139 -12.78 21.83 13.36
CA ILE A 139 -12.97 23.15 13.97
C ILE A 139 -14.28 23.79 13.50
N ARG A 140 -14.51 23.83 12.17
CA ARG A 140 -15.73 24.43 11.61
C ARG A 140 -17.01 23.74 12.09
N GLU A 141 -16.95 22.43 12.34
CA GLU A 141 -18.11 21.62 12.76
C GLU A 141 -18.22 21.50 14.29
N GLY A 142 -17.39 22.22 15.05
CA GLY A 142 -17.45 22.24 16.52
C GLY A 142 -17.00 20.94 17.18
N ARG A 143 -16.33 20.05 16.44
CA ARG A 143 -15.75 18.82 16.96
C ARG A 143 -14.44 19.08 17.73
N TYR A 144 -13.70 20.11 17.35
CA TYR A 144 -12.38 20.40 17.93
C TYR A 144 -12.18 21.89 18.15
N ASP A 145 -11.86 22.29 19.37
CA ASP A 145 -11.49 23.66 19.73
C ASP A 145 -9.98 23.73 20.04
N PRO A 146 -9.16 24.40 19.20
CA PRO A 146 -7.72 24.50 19.41
C PRO A 146 -7.29 25.18 20.73
N GLU A 147 -8.16 25.99 21.33
CA GLU A 147 -7.83 26.74 22.55
C GLU A 147 -8.10 25.93 23.82
N THR A 148 -9.05 25.00 23.77
CA THR A 148 -9.53 24.29 24.97
C THR A 148 -9.36 22.79 24.92
N ASP A 149 -9.36 22.18 23.73
CA ASP A 149 -9.20 20.74 23.57
C ASP A 149 -7.72 20.33 23.47
N GLU A 150 -7.43 19.11 23.93
CA GLU A 150 -6.16 18.46 23.63
C GLU A 150 -6.00 18.25 22.12
N ILE A 151 -4.77 18.25 21.60
CA ILE A 151 -4.50 18.01 20.18
C ILE A 151 -5.09 16.69 19.68
N LEU A 152 -5.56 16.70 18.43
CA LEU A 152 -6.33 15.58 17.84
C LEU A 152 -5.57 14.25 17.89
N THR A 153 -4.26 14.25 17.67
CA THR A 153 -3.48 13.00 17.70
C THR A 153 -3.33 12.41 19.10
N ASN A 154 -3.55 13.18 20.16
CA ASN A 154 -3.61 12.66 21.54
C ASN A 154 -5.01 12.15 21.90
N GLN A 155 -6.07 12.77 21.34
CA GLN A 155 -7.45 12.30 21.50
C GLN A 155 -7.71 10.95 20.83
N TRP A 156 -6.86 10.53 19.89
CA TRP A 156 -6.94 9.22 19.27
C TRP A 156 -6.16 8.19 20.07
N SER A 157 -6.86 7.20 20.61
CA SER A 157 -6.26 6.05 21.30
C SER A 157 -5.34 5.24 20.39
N ARG A 158 -5.68 5.15 19.09
CA ARG A 158 -4.89 4.45 18.06
C ARG A 158 -4.93 5.23 16.75
N ILE A 159 -3.89 5.08 15.93
CA ILE A 159 -3.80 5.70 14.61
C ILE A 159 -3.55 4.61 13.57
N ILE A 160 -4.64 4.20 12.92
CA ILE A 160 -4.68 3.15 11.92
C ILE A 160 -4.31 3.72 10.56
N VAL A 161 -3.36 3.09 9.89
CA VAL A 161 -2.72 3.64 8.69
C VAL A 161 -2.72 2.62 7.55
N HIS A 162 -2.78 3.11 6.32
CA HIS A 162 -2.45 2.27 5.16
C HIS A 162 -0.96 1.90 5.21
N LEU A 163 -0.65 0.60 5.35
CA LEU A 163 0.72 0.09 5.49
C LEU A 163 1.16 -0.72 4.26
N PRO A 164 1.81 -0.09 3.26
CA PRO A 164 2.52 -0.81 2.20
C PRO A 164 3.65 -1.71 2.73
N TYR A 165 4.25 -1.36 3.86
CA TYR A 165 5.15 -2.22 4.64
C TYR A 165 5.07 -1.85 6.13
N ALA A 166 5.31 -2.80 7.03
CA ALA A 166 5.06 -2.64 8.46
C ALA A 166 5.80 -1.46 9.10
N PHE A 167 7.04 -1.19 8.66
CA PHE A 167 7.85 -0.08 9.19
C PHE A 167 7.44 1.30 8.66
N GLN A 168 6.52 1.38 7.70
CA GLN A 168 6.17 2.65 7.07
C GLN A 168 5.48 3.61 8.04
N GLY A 169 4.63 3.10 8.95
CA GLY A 169 3.97 3.93 9.97
C GLY A 169 4.97 4.79 10.76
N LYS A 170 6.11 4.20 11.16
CA LYS A 170 7.18 4.90 11.89
C LYS A 170 7.88 5.97 11.06
N ARG A 171 7.90 5.84 9.74
CA ARG A 171 8.57 6.78 8.83
C ARG A 171 7.70 7.95 8.43
N MET A 172 6.39 7.77 8.34
CA MET A 172 5.48 8.77 7.75
C MET A 172 4.89 9.74 8.77
N PHE A 173 4.87 9.36 10.05
CA PHE A 173 4.28 10.18 11.11
C PHE A 173 5.12 11.32 11.71
N PRO A 174 6.46 11.42 11.52
CA PRO A 174 7.20 12.58 12.02
C PRO A 174 6.61 13.92 11.56
N ASP A 175 6.09 14.00 10.33
CA ASP A 175 5.49 15.23 9.80
C ASP A 175 4.19 15.62 10.50
N VAL A 176 3.29 14.65 10.71
CA VAL A 176 2.03 14.87 11.43
C VAL A 176 2.32 15.18 12.89
N PHE A 177 3.23 14.42 13.51
CA PHE A 177 3.64 14.61 14.90
C PHE A 177 4.21 16.00 15.15
N ARG A 178 5.13 16.45 14.28
CA ARG A 178 5.66 17.81 14.20
C ARG A 178 4.53 18.81 14.08
N HIS A 179 3.73 18.71 13.02
CA HIS A 179 2.71 19.70 12.68
C HIS A 179 1.71 19.92 13.82
N ASP A 180 1.25 18.84 14.45
CA ASP A 180 0.26 18.89 15.53
C ASP A 180 0.84 19.38 16.87
N ARG A 181 2.18 19.42 17.02
CA ARG A 181 2.84 19.76 18.30
C ARG A 181 3.68 21.04 18.26
N ARG A 182 3.90 21.65 17.09
CA ARG A 182 4.75 22.86 16.94
C ARG A 182 4.45 24.00 17.91
N HIS A 183 3.20 24.12 18.36
CA HIS A 183 2.72 25.17 19.26
C HIS A 183 2.73 24.77 20.74
N LEU A 184 3.17 23.56 21.07
CA LEU A 184 3.16 23.01 22.42
C LEU A 184 4.56 23.03 23.07
N PRO A 185 4.67 23.16 24.40
CA PRO A 185 5.95 23.16 25.12
C PRO A 185 6.82 21.91 24.87
N ILE A 186 6.18 20.76 24.61
CA ILE A 186 6.90 19.51 24.27
C ILE A 186 7.76 19.67 23.01
N TRP A 187 7.32 20.51 22.06
CA TRP A 187 8.07 20.75 20.84
C TRP A 187 9.33 21.59 21.08
N GLU A 188 9.28 22.57 21.98
CA GLU A 188 10.47 23.33 22.39
C GLU A 188 11.54 22.40 23.00
N ALA A 189 11.11 21.46 23.85
CA ALA A 189 12.00 20.44 24.41
C ALA A 189 12.61 19.55 23.31
N ILE A 190 11.84 19.15 22.29
CA ILE A 190 12.34 18.39 21.16
C ILE A 190 13.36 19.20 20.35
N VAL A 191 13.02 20.44 19.99
CA VAL A 191 13.91 21.35 19.22
C VAL A 191 15.23 21.57 19.95
N SER A 192 15.23 21.71 21.28
CA SER A 192 16.46 21.82 22.07
C SER A 192 17.39 20.60 21.95
N LYS A 193 16.85 19.42 21.64
CA LYS A 193 17.60 18.17 21.48
C LYS A 193 18.07 17.96 20.05
N ILE A 194 17.22 18.25 19.06
CA ILE A 194 17.48 17.89 17.65
C ILE A 194 17.87 19.06 16.75
N GLY A 195 17.86 20.28 17.29
CA GLY A 195 18.13 21.51 16.54
C GLY A 195 16.88 22.13 15.90
N PRO A 196 17.05 23.31 15.28
CA PRO A 196 15.97 24.05 14.66
C PRO A 196 15.40 23.28 13.45
N GLU A 197 14.10 23.47 13.22
CA GLU A 197 13.42 22.97 12.03
C GLU A 197 13.93 23.70 10.78
N PRO A 198 14.22 23.00 9.67
CA PRO A 198 14.50 23.65 8.39
C PRO A 198 13.21 24.21 7.77
N PHE A 199 13.24 25.45 7.32
CA PHE A 199 12.15 26.10 6.59
C PHE A 199 12.53 26.31 5.12
N PRO A 200 11.56 26.29 4.18
CA PRO A 200 11.84 26.57 2.77
C PRO A 200 12.56 27.90 2.56
N ASP A 201 12.22 28.92 3.36
CA ASP A 201 12.80 30.27 3.30
C ASP A 201 14.29 30.30 3.70
N ASP A 202 14.82 29.24 4.32
CA ASP A 202 16.25 29.11 4.64
C ASP A 202 17.10 28.73 3.41
N PHE A 203 16.47 28.40 2.28
CA PHE A 203 17.13 27.89 1.07
C PHE A 203 16.82 28.78 -0.15
N PRO A 204 17.71 28.81 -1.16
CA PRO A 204 17.43 29.56 -2.40
C PRO A 204 16.19 29.04 -3.12
N ASP A 205 15.38 29.94 -3.70
CA ASP A 205 14.27 29.60 -4.60
C ASP A 205 14.82 29.20 -5.99
N THR A 206 15.58 28.12 -6.01
CA THR A 206 16.16 27.49 -7.20
C THR A 206 15.92 25.98 -7.14
N PRO A 207 15.98 25.26 -8.28
CA PRO A 207 15.85 23.80 -8.28
C PRO A 207 16.80 23.10 -7.29
N ASP A 208 18.04 23.58 -7.20
CA ASP A 208 19.05 23.04 -6.27
C ASP A 208 18.69 23.35 -4.80
N GLY A 209 18.22 24.58 -4.51
CA GLY A 209 17.80 24.97 -3.16
C GLY A 209 16.58 24.19 -2.66
N ILE A 210 15.63 23.88 -3.55
CA ILE A 210 14.50 22.99 -3.26
C ILE A 210 14.99 21.58 -2.92
N GLU A 211 15.99 21.06 -3.65
CA GLU A 211 16.57 19.75 -3.36
C GLU A 211 17.31 19.73 -2.01
N GLU A 212 18.06 20.79 -1.70
CA GLU A 212 18.73 20.96 -0.42
C GLU A 212 17.74 21.03 0.76
N PHE A 213 16.67 21.80 0.62
CA PHE A 213 15.59 21.85 1.60
C PHE A 213 14.98 20.46 1.82
N GLU A 214 14.68 19.73 0.75
CA GLU A 214 14.11 18.38 0.85
C GLU A 214 15.06 17.40 1.57
N LYS A 215 16.36 17.49 1.33
CA LYS A 215 17.38 16.69 2.05
C LYS A 215 17.45 17.06 3.54
N ALA A 216 17.41 18.36 3.85
CA ALA A 216 17.41 18.84 5.23
C ALA A 216 16.13 18.42 5.97
N ASN A 217 14.97 18.55 5.33
CA ASN A 217 13.68 18.15 5.88
C ASN A 217 13.57 16.63 6.08
N ASP A 218 14.10 15.80 5.17
CA ASP A 218 14.19 14.35 5.37
C ASP A 218 15.11 14.00 6.55
N SER A 219 16.25 14.67 6.66
CA SER A 219 17.17 14.50 7.79
C SER A 219 16.51 14.89 9.11
N TYR A 220 15.75 15.98 9.14
CA TYR A 220 15.01 16.42 10.31
C TYR A 220 13.91 15.43 10.73
N ARG A 221 13.14 14.87 9.78
CA ARG A 221 12.18 13.78 10.03
C ARG A 221 12.84 12.57 10.70
N ARG A 222 14.05 12.22 10.29
CA ARG A 222 14.84 11.13 10.90
C ARG A 222 15.35 11.47 12.29
N LEU A 223 15.56 12.74 12.62
CA LEU A 223 15.91 13.16 13.97
C LEU A 223 14.69 13.08 14.89
N ILE A 224 13.53 13.57 14.44
CA ILE A 224 12.25 13.42 15.15
C ILE A 224 12.00 11.94 15.45
N SER A 225 12.18 11.05 14.49
CA SER A 225 11.90 9.62 14.69
C SER A 225 12.79 8.92 15.72
N LYS A 226 13.89 9.57 16.13
CA LYS A 226 14.82 9.08 17.15
C LYS A 226 14.55 9.64 18.54
N THR A 227 13.68 10.65 18.69
CA THR A 227 13.35 11.20 20.00
C THR A 227 12.48 10.24 20.79
N ASP A 228 12.57 10.31 22.12
CA ASP A 228 11.83 9.40 22.99
C ASP A 228 10.34 9.72 22.99
N GLU A 229 9.99 11.00 22.84
CA GLU A 229 8.61 11.48 22.70
C GLU A 229 7.94 10.87 21.45
N PHE A 230 8.65 10.80 20.33
CA PHE A 230 8.11 10.19 19.11
C PHE A 230 8.06 8.67 19.21
N LYS A 231 9.07 8.02 19.80
CA LYS A 231 9.05 6.56 20.03
C LYS A 231 7.86 6.18 20.90
N GLN A 232 7.65 6.90 22.00
CA GLN A 232 6.49 6.68 22.88
C GLN A 232 5.18 6.87 22.12
N PHE A 233 5.04 7.94 21.33
CA PHE A 233 3.87 8.13 20.49
C PHE A 233 3.63 6.97 19.52
N VAL A 234 4.68 6.49 18.84
CA VAL A 234 4.61 5.34 17.94
C VAL A 234 4.19 4.07 18.69
N ASP A 235 4.81 3.80 19.83
CA ASP A 235 4.58 2.59 20.61
C ASP A 235 3.15 2.56 21.16
N GLU A 236 2.64 3.70 21.64
CA GLU A 236 1.29 3.78 22.21
C GLU A 236 0.18 3.86 21.16
N ARG A 237 0.42 4.51 20.01
CA ARG A 237 -0.65 4.83 19.03
C ARG A 237 -0.58 4.02 17.74
N ILE A 238 0.59 3.56 17.32
CA ILE A 238 0.81 2.98 15.97
C ILE A 238 1.22 1.51 16.02
N GLU A 239 2.01 1.07 17.01
CA GLU A 239 2.65 -0.27 17.02
C GLU A 239 1.66 -1.41 16.71
N LYS A 240 0.53 -1.46 17.43
CA LYS A 240 -0.50 -2.51 17.29
C LYS A 240 -1.10 -2.59 15.88
N THR A 241 -1.10 -1.49 15.14
CA THR A 241 -1.62 -1.41 13.76
C THR A 241 -0.70 -2.16 12.78
N THR A 242 0.59 -2.32 13.14
CA THR A 242 1.63 -2.86 12.25
C THR A 242 1.83 -4.36 12.38
N ARG A 243 1.38 -4.97 13.48
CA ARG A 243 1.67 -6.38 13.83
C ARG A 243 1.22 -7.34 12.72
N ALA A 244 -0.04 -7.29 12.30
CA ALA A 244 -0.50 -8.19 11.24
C ALA A 244 0.11 -7.87 9.87
N SER A 245 0.29 -6.59 9.53
CA SER A 245 0.96 -6.17 8.29
C SER A 245 2.40 -6.66 8.20
N SER A 246 3.11 -6.80 9.33
CA SER A 246 4.46 -7.37 9.37
C SER A 246 4.51 -8.86 9.01
N LEU A 247 3.39 -9.56 9.16
CA LEU A 247 3.25 -10.98 8.86
C LEU A 247 2.70 -11.24 7.46
N ILE A 248 1.87 -10.34 6.92
CA ILE A 248 1.16 -10.53 5.64
C ILE A 248 1.78 -9.75 4.47
N GLY A 249 2.35 -8.57 4.74
CA GLY A 249 2.75 -7.61 3.70
C GLY A 249 1.58 -6.75 3.21
N ASN A 250 1.72 -6.16 2.03
CA ASN A 250 0.76 -5.20 1.49
C ASN A 250 -0.49 -5.88 0.91
N GLN A 251 -1.68 -5.44 1.32
CA GLN A 251 -2.96 -5.86 0.75
C GLN A 251 -3.64 -4.75 -0.06
N TYR A 252 -2.88 -3.74 -0.50
CA TYR A 252 -3.39 -2.53 -1.17
C TYR A 252 -4.65 -1.98 -0.50
N THR A 253 -5.83 -2.10 -1.11
CA THR A 253 -7.07 -1.53 -0.57
C THR A 253 -7.46 -2.16 0.77
N GLY A 254 -7.02 -3.39 1.03
CA GLY A 254 -7.23 -4.11 2.30
C GLY A 254 -6.31 -3.68 3.44
N SER A 255 -5.18 -3.02 3.17
CA SER A 255 -4.14 -2.83 4.20
C SER A 255 -4.60 -1.99 5.39
N ILE A 256 -5.44 -0.97 5.17
CA ILE A 256 -5.98 -0.17 6.28
C ILE A 256 -6.93 -0.98 7.17
N PHE A 257 -7.69 -1.91 6.58
CA PHE A 257 -8.61 -2.77 7.31
C PHE A 257 -7.88 -3.90 8.03
N LEU A 258 -6.81 -4.43 7.44
CA LEU A 258 -5.89 -5.33 8.13
C LEU A 258 -5.26 -4.65 9.35
N ALA A 259 -4.83 -3.39 9.21
CA ALA A 259 -4.31 -2.60 10.31
C ALA A 259 -5.38 -2.37 11.40
N LEU A 260 -6.62 -2.04 11.03
CA LEU A 260 -7.75 -1.97 11.96
C LEU A 260 -7.96 -3.30 12.70
N MET A 261 -8.02 -4.42 11.99
CA MET A 261 -8.19 -5.74 12.62
C MET A 261 -7.03 -6.07 13.57
N SER A 262 -5.79 -5.80 13.15
CA SER A 262 -4.58 -5.96 13.95
C SER A 262 -4.66 -5.18 15.26
N THR A 263 -5.05 -3.91 15.17
CA THR A 263 -5.20 -3.02 16.33
C THR A 263 -6.26 -3.55 17.29
N MET A 264 -7.47 -3.79 16.79
CA MET A 264 -8.59 -4.19 17.63
C MET A 264 -8.35 -5.55 18.30
N GLU A 265 -7.79 -6.53 17.57
CA GLU A 265 -7.47 -7.84 18.15
C GLU A 265 -6.31 -7.76 19.16
N SER A 266 -5.30 -6.92 18.91
CA SER A 266 -4.22 -6.70 19.88
C SER A 266 -4.74 -6.09 21.18
N ASP A 267 -5.60 -5.08 21.09
CA ASP A 267 -6.22 -4.46 22.25
C ASP A 267 -7.16 -5.42 23.01
N TYR A 268 -7.88 -6.27 22.28
CA TYR A 268 -8.68 -7.34 22.88
C TYR A 268 -7.83 -8.34 23.67
N ILE A 269 -6.73 -8.84 23.07
CA ILE A 269 -5.81 -9.81 23.71
C ILE A 269 -5.14 -9.21 24.94
N GLU A 270 -4.72 -7.95 24.88
CA GLU A 270 -4.09 -7.23 25.98
C GLU A 270 -5.09 -6.69 27.01
N ASN A 271 -6.38 -7.00 26.82
CA ASN A 271 -7.48 -6.57 27.69
C ASN A 271 -7.60 -5.05 27.88
N VAL A 272 -7.23 -4.28 26.87
CA VAL A 272 -7.42 -2.82 26.84
C VAL A 272 -8.90 -2.52 26.60
N GLU A 273 -9.47 -1.62 27.40
CA GLU A 273 -10.83 -1.13 27.13
C GLU A 273 -10.80 -0.03 26.07
N MET A 274 -11.65 -0.19 25.05
CA MET A 274 -11.69 0.70 23.89
C MET A 274 -13.09 1.25 23.64
N ALA A 275 -14.13 0.79 24.32
CA ALA A 275 -15.49 1.28 24.11
C ALA A 275 -15.58 2.80 24.36
N GLY A 276 -16.09 3.54 23.37
CA GLY A 276 -16.18 5.01 23.41
C GLY A 276 -14.90 5.73 22.99
N GLU A 277 -13.77 5.03 22.91
CA GLU A 277 -12.50 5.61 22.46
C GLU A 277 -12.54 5.97 20.98
N LYS A 278 -11.81 7.02 20.62
CA LYS A 278 -11.62 7.44 19.23
C LYS A 278 -10.35 6.80 18.66
N VAL A 279 -10.41 6.41 17.40
CA VAL A 279 -9.26 5.96 16.62
C VAL A 279 -9.14 6.81 15.35
N GLY A 280 -7.94 7.27 15.03
CA GLY A 280 -7.65 7.96 13.78
C GLY A 280 -7.42 6.95 12.65
N LEU A 281 -7.89 7.26 11.44
CA LEU A 281 -7.70 6.45 10.25
C LEU A 281 -7.09 7.30 9.13
N CYS A 282 -5.94 6.86 8.61
CA CYS A 282 -5.21 7.52 7.54
C CYS A 282 -5.12 6.57 6.33
N GLY A 283 -6.01 6.78 5.36
CA GLY A 283 -6.01 6.07 4.09
C GLY A 283 -5.16 6.76 3.03
N TYR A 284 -4.46 5.98 2.21
CA TYR A 284 -3.66 6.47 1.08
C TYR A 284 -3.83 5.55 -0.13
N GLY A 285 -3.80 6.13 -1.32
CA GLY A 285 -3.58 5.44 -2.58
C GLY A 285 -2.74 6.32 -3.51
N SER A 286 -1.76 5.71 -4.18
CA SER A 286 -0.88 6.40 -5.14
C SER A 286 -1.62 6.99 -6.32
N GLY A 287 -1.04 8.03 -6.93
CA GLY A 287 -1.64 8.83 -7.98
C GLY A 287 -1.89 10.31 -7.70
N ALA A 288 -1.96 10.86 -6.48
CA ALA A 288 -2.09 10.33 -5.12
C ALA A 288 -3.33 10.92 -4.44
N LYS A 289 -3.99 10.12 -3.60
CA LYS A 289 -5.17 10.49 -2.82
C LYS A 289 -5.03 10.00 -1.39
N ALA A 290 -5.27 10.88 -0.43
CA ALA A 290 -5.32 10.54 0.99
C ALA A 290 -6.65 10.95 1.62
N LYS A 291 -7.04 10.21 2.66
CA LYS A 291 -8.16 10.53 3.53
C LYS A 291 -7.75 10.36 4.98
N VAL A 292 -8.10 11.35 5.80
CA VAL A 292 -7.99 11.28 7.26
C VAL A 292 -9.38 11.44 7.84
N PHE A 293 -9.75 10.53 8.73
CA PHE A 293 -11.02 10.53 9.44
C PHE A 293 -10.82 9.83 10.77
N GLU A 294 -11.83 9.88 11.64
CA GLU A 294 -11.82 9.16 12.91
C GLU A 294 -12.98 8.19 12.98
N GLY A 295 -12.87 7.21 13.87
CA GLY A 295 -13.98 6.34 14.24
C GLY A 295 -14.11 6.23 15.75
N VAL A 296 -15.34 6.01 16.22
CA VAL A 296 -15.67 5.80 17.63
C VAL A 296 -15.94 4.32 17.84
N VAL A 297 -15.16 3.69 18.70
CA VAL A 297 -15.28 2.26 19.01
C VAL A 297 -16.56 2.02 19.80
N GLN A 298 -17.35 1.05 19.35
CA GLN A 298 -18.68 0.79 19.88
C GLN A 298 -18.63 -0.18 21.06
N SER A 299 -19.60 -0.12 21.98
CA SER A 299 -19.62 -0.95 23.20
C SER A 299 -19.57 -2.46 22.96
N GLN A 300 -20.03 -2.93 21.80
CA GLN A 300 -20.05 -4.34 21.41
C GLN A 300 -18.75 -4.81 20.73
N TRP A 301 -17.70 -3.98 20.69
CA TRP A 301 -16.49 -4.26 19.91
C TRP A 301 -15.84 -5.60 20.27
N ARG A 302 -15.78 -5.96 21.56
CA ARG A 302 -15.19 -7.22 22.04
C ARG A 302 -15.90 -8.46 21.47
N GLU A 303 -17.24 -8.41 21.34
CA GLU A 303 -18.03 -9.50 20.74
C GLU A 303 -17.70 -9.68 19.25
N ILE A 304 -17.37 -8.60 18.54
CA ILE A 304 -16.94 -8.68 17.14
C ILE A 304 -15.51 -9.24 17.05
N VAL A 305 -14.60 -8.66 17.81
CA VAL A 305 -13.15 -8.93 17.73
C VAL A 305 -12.80 -10.34 18.19
N SER A 306 -13.51 -10.88 19.19
CA SER A 306 -13.32 -12.28 19.64
C SER A 306 -13.45 -13.34 18.54
N ARG A 307 -14.08 -12.98 17.40
CA ARG A 307 -14.28 -13.86 16.23
C ARG A 307 -13.29 -13.63 15.09
N PHE A 308 -12.36 -12.68 15.23
CA PHE A 308 -11.40 -12.40 14.15
C PHE A 308 -10.41 -13.55 13.95
N HIS A 309 -9.89 -14.09 15.06
CA HIS A 309 -8.87 -15.14 15.07
C HIS A 309 -7.69 -14.82 14.12
N LEU A 310 -7.35 -13.53 13.94
CA LEU A 310 -6.38 -13.10 12.93
C LEU A 310 -5.00 -13.66 13.23
N PHE A 311 -4.51 -13.47 14.46
CA PHE A 311 -3.16 -13.90 14.81
C PHE A 311 -3.06 -15.43 14.90
N GLU A 312 -4.12 -16.10 15.34
CA GLU A 312 -4.23 -17.56 15.31
C GLU A 312 -4.11 -18.09 13.88
N ARG A 313 -4.91 -17.55 12.94
CA ARG A 313 -4.85 -17.91 11.51
C ARG A 313 -3.50 -17.60 10.88
N LEU A 314 -2.82 -16.54 11.31
CA LEU A 314 -1.49 -16.20 10.82
C LEU A 314 -0.41 -17.16 11.33
N SER A 315 -0.61 -17.77 12.50
CA SER A 315 0.33 -18.70 13.12
C SER A 315 0.32 -20.08 12.46
N THR A 316 -0.78 -20.47 11.82
CA THR A 316 -0.96 -21.78 11.17
C THR A 316 -0.60 -21.81 9.68
N ARG A 317 -0.01 -20.73 9.16
CA ARG A 317 0.38 -20.63 7.74
C ARG A 317 1.50 -21.61 7.37
N HIS A 318 1.51 -22.01 6.10
CA HIS A 318 2.55 -22.86 5.54
C HIS A 318 3.73 -22.02 4.99
N PRO A 319 4.94 -22.11 5.57
CA PRO A 319 6.11 -21.45 5.01
C PRO A 319 6.54 -22.11 3.70
N ILE A 320 6.94 -21.31 2.71
CA ILE A 320 7.51 -21.80 1.45
C ILE A 320 8.96 -21.33 1.31
N ASN A 321 9.78 -22.13 0.63
CA ASN A 321 11.16 -21.76 0.32
C ASN A 321 11.26 -20.88 -0.94
N LYS A 322 12.44 -20.29 -1.16
CA LYS A 322 12.73 -19.39 -2.30
C LYS A 322 12.38 -20.00 -3.66
N THR A 323 12.77 -21.26 -3.89
CA THR A 323 12.50 -21.94 -5.18
C THR A 323 11.02 -22.07 -5.47
N VAL A 324 10.22 -22.42 -4.44
CA VAL A 324 8.75 -22.52 -4.58
C VAL A 324 8.15 -21.14 -4.82
N TYR A 325 8.59 -20.12 -4.08
CA TYR A 325 8.16 -18.73 -4.28
C TYR A 325 8.43 -18.24 -5.71
N GLU A 326 9.66 -18.39 -6.23
CA GLU A 326 10.03 -17.94 -7.57
C GLU A 326 9.21 -18.67 -8.65
N ALA A 327 8.95 -19.97 -8.47
CA ALA A 327 8.12 -20.74 -9.40
C ALA A 327 6.65 -20.30 -9.40
N LEU A 328 6.10 -19.94 -8.23
CA LEU A 328 4.76 -19.34 -8.13
C LEU A 328 4.73 -17.94 -8.75
N HIS A 329 5.74 -17.11 -8.48
CA HIS A 329 5.83 -15.74 -8.99
C HIS A 329 5.91 -15.69 -10.52
N ARG A 330 6.74 -16.56 -11.11
CA ARG A 330 6.85 -16.73 -12.57
C ARG A 330 5.66 -17.45 -13.20
N GLY A 331 4.77 -18.04 -12.40
CA GLY A 331 3.65 -18.84 -12.88
C GLY A 331 4.07 -20.16 -13.55
N SER A 332 5.30 -20.64 -13.34
CA SER A 332 5.76 -21.95 -13.82
C SER A 332 5.20 -23.08 -12.97
N ARG A 333 4.90 -22.82 -11.69
CA ARG A 333 4.15 -23.73 -10.83
C ARG A 333 2.65 -23.51 -11.00
N LYS A 334 1.96 -24.49 -11.60
CA LYS A 334 0.51 -24.44 -11.87
C LYS A 334 -0.37 -25.07 -10.79
N ARG A 335 0.22 -25.83 -9.86
CA ARG A 335 -0.50 -26.51 -8.77
C ARG A 335 -0.26 -25.78 -7.45
N SER A 336 -1.32 -25.65 -6.65
CA SER A 336 -1.23 -25.08 -5.31
C SER A 336 -0.23 -25.84 -4.44
N VAL A 337 0.48 -25.11 -3.57
CA VAL A 337 1.42 -25.71 -2.60
C VAL A 337 0.67 -26.37 -1.47
N VAL A 338 -0.39 -25.69 -0.98
CA VAL A 338 -1.30 -26.18 0.04
C VAL A 338 -2.59 -26.59 -0.66
N LYS A 339 -3.14 -27.76 -0.31
CA LYS A 339 -4.44 -28.17 -0.83
C LYS A 339 -5.52 -27.26 -0.23
N PRO A 340 -6.42 -26.68 -1.04
CA PRO A 340 -7.54 -25.94 -0.49
C PRO A 340 -8.39 -26.80 0.41
N SER A 341 -8.92 -26.22 1.48
CA SER A 341 -9.86 -26.83 2.43
C SER A 341 -10.65 -25.72 3.11
N GLU A 342 -11.95 -25.92 3.27
CA GLU A 342 -12.92 -24.93 3.75
C GLU A 342 -12.80 -23.55 3.09
N GLU A 343 -12.59 -23.51 1.76
CA GLU A 343 -12.42 -22.26 1.02
C GLU A 343 -12.87 -22.33 -0.45
N PHE A 344 -13.14 -21.16 -1.05
CA PHE A 344 -13.35 -21.07 -2.50
C PHE A 344 -12.01 -21.09 -3.24
N ALA A 345 -11.83 -22.04 -4.14
CA ALA A 345 -10.64 -22.18 -4.96
C ALA A 345 -10.96 -22.06 -6.46
N LEU A 346 -10.00 -21.51 -7.22
CA LEU A 346 -10.01 -21.57 -8.69
C LEU A 346 -9.69 -23.01 -9.13
N VAL A 347 -10.63 -23.68 -9.79
CA VAL A 347 -10.50 -25.09 -10.19
C VAL A 347 -10.32 -25.28 -11.70
N GLY A 348 -10.65 -24.27 -12.50
CA GLY A 348 -10.53 -24.32 -13.96
C GLY A 348 -10.37 -22.96 -14.61
N ILE A 349 -9.65 -22.93 -15.73
CA ILE A 349 -9.62 -21.81 -16.67
C ILE A 349 -9.95 -22.39 -18.05
N GLY A 350 -11.01 -21.90 -18.68
CA GLY A 350 -11.47 -22.33 -20.00
C GLY A 350 -10.42 -22.04 -21.07
N GLY A 351 -10.20 -23.02 -21.95
CA GLY A 351 -9.33 -22.92 -23.12
C GLY A 351 -10.04 -23.44 -24.37
N GLU A 352 -9.31 -24.07 -25.29
CA GLU A 352 -9.84 -24.58 -26.55
C GLU A 352 -11.03 -25.54 -26.35
N GLY A 353 -12.16 -25.25 -27.00
CA GLY A 353 -13.42 -26.00 -26.84
C GLY A 353 -14.32 -25.51 -25.69
N GLN A 354 -13.87 -24.54 -24.89
CA GLN A 354 -14.68 -23.78 -23.94
C GLN A 354 -14.57 -22.27 -24.20
N LEU A 355 -15.22 -21.45 -23.38
CA LEU A 355 -15.04 -20.00 -23.44
C LEU A 355 -13.63 -19.64 -22.92
N GLU A 356 -12.77 -19.17 -23.83
CA GLU A 356 -11.39 -18.76 -23.53
C GLU A 356 -11.34 -17.80 -22.34
N GLY A 357 -10.58 -18.15 -21.31
CA GLY A 357 -10.38 -17.34 -20.11
C GLY A 357 -11.52 -17.40 -19.08
N GLN A 358 -12.59 -18.16 -19.32
CA GLN A 358 -13.63 -18.43 -18.32
C GLN A 358 -13.01 -19.02 -17.05
N ARG A 359 -13.40 -18.54 -15.86
CA ARG A 359 -12.87 -19.05 -14.59
C ARG A 359 -13.94 -19.81 -13.82
N GLU A 360 -13.60 -21.02 -13.40
CA GLU A 360 -14.45 -21.86 -12.57
C GLU A 360 -13.95 -21.87 -11.14
N TYR A 361 -14.86 -21.59 -10.21
CA TYR A 361 -14.58 -21.60 -8.77
C TYR A 361 -15.49 -22.61 -8.07
N ARG A 362 -14.96 -23.28 -7.05
CA ARG A 362 -15.71 -24.21 -6.22
C ARG A 362 -15.35 -24.04 -4.75
N TRP A 363 -16.34 -24.21 -3.87
CA TRP A 363 -16.08 -24.43 -2.45
C TRP A 363 -15.42 -25.81 -2.27
N VAL A 364 -14.21 -25.84 -1.74
CA VAL A 364 -13.51 -27.07 -1.40
C VAL A 364 -13.75 -27.32 0.08
N GLU A 365 -14.36 -28.46 0.40
CA GLU A 365 -14.54 -28.93 1.79
C GLU A 365 -13.19 -29.22 2.44
#